data_AF-A0A8B5WX17-F1
#
_entry.id   AF-A0A8B5WX17-F1
#
_cell.length_a   1.000
_cell.length_b   1.000
_cell.length_c   1.000
_cell.angle_alpha   90.00
_cell.angle_beta   90.00
_cell.angle_gamma   90.00
#
_symmetry.space_group_name_H-M   'P 1'
#
loop_
_entity.id
_entity.type
_entity.pdbx_description
1 polymer ?
#
loop_
_entity_poly.entity_id
_entity_poly.type
_entity_poly.pdbx_seq_one_letter_code
_entity_poly.pdbx_strand_id
1 'polypeptide(L)'
;MTSYWKTQITSLSRSRSSSCSNTSQPAVSKCKSRSPTSVSPTRLETLSLSTSKPLRKTDSCPEKSKDVKNFATVNADETIRIGREFGRTLPDGAIVVVSGPLGAGKTVFTRGIAEACGVTDEVTSPTYTLVHEYLGKRRFYHIDLYRVADERDFDNLALDDIIFSDAVTVIEWGEHASPDVRDAAYTVTIEVLENGARSITLQSAP
;
A
#
# COMPACT_ATOMS: atom_id res chain seq x y z
N MET A 1 21.91 -11.43 9.18
CA MET A 1 21.38 -10.47 10.17
C MET A 1 20.29 -9.68 9.47
N THR A 2 19.03 -9.60 9.92
CA THR A 2 18.37 -10.30 11.03
C THR A 2 16.87 -10.41 10.72
N SER A 3 16.21 -11.52 11.06
CA SER A 3 14.84 -11.81 10.65
C SER A 3 13.77 -11.33 11.65
N TYR A 4 13.22 -10.14 11.40
CA TYR A 4 12.01 -9.54 11.99
C TYR A 4 11.41 -8.62 10.90
N TRP A 5 10.11 -8.45 10.63
CA TRP A 5 8.88 -8.78 11.39
C TRP A 5 7.78 -9.29 10.42
N LYS A 6 6.83 -10.14 10.86
CA LYS A 6 5.62 -10.45 10.07
C LYS A 6 4.45 -11.01 10.92
N THR A 7 3.75 -10.14 11.66
CA THR A 7 2.70 -10.55 12.61
C THR A 7 1.55 -9.54 12.72
N GLN A 8 0.32 -9.93 12.30
CA GLN A 8 -0.94 -9.17 12.40
C GLN A 8 -0.94 -7.91 11.47
N ILE A 9 -2.06 -7.35 11.00
CA ILE A 9 -3.41 -7.19 11.58
C ILE A 9 -4.49 -7.98 10.83
N THR A 10 -5.45 -8.52 11.57
CA THR A 10 -6.70 -9.09 11.04
C THR A 10 -7.89 -8.21 11.39
N SER A 11 -8.78 -8.00 10.42
CA SER A 11 -10.22 -7.69 10.56
C SER A 11 -10.76 -7.14 11.89
N LEU A 12 -11.33 -5.92 11.87
CA LEU A 12 -12.41 -5.53 12.77
C LEU A 12 -13.56 -4.91 11.97
N SER A 13 -14.80 -5.23 12.36
CA SER A 13 -16.00 -4.80 11.65
C SER A 13 -17.05 -4.18 12.58
N ARG A 14 -17.80 -3.23 12.02
CA ARG A 14 -19.13 -2.76 12.47
C ARG A 14 -19.32 -2.36 13.94
N SER A 15 -19.38 -1.04 14.15
CA SER A 15 -20.45 -0.33 14.88
C SER A 15 -20.88 -0.80 16.29
N ARG A 16 -20.86 0.13 17.25
CA ARG A 16 -22.11 0.77 17.72
C ARG A 16 -21.86 2.06 18.50
N SER A 17 -22.96 2.72 18.87
CA SER A 17 -23.05 4.08 19.38
C SER A 17 -23.14 4.19 20.91
N SER A 18 -23.21 5.45 21.36
CA SER A 18 -23.99 5.98 22.50
C SER A 18 -23.44 5.89 23.95
N SER A 19 -23.40 7.10 24.53
CA SER A 19 -23.55 7.47 25.96
C SER A 19 -22.35 7.32 26.91
N CYS A 20 -22.32 8.22 27.90
CA CYS A 20 -21.18 8.51 28.79
C CYS A 20 -21.57 8.48 30.27
N SER A 21 -20.55 8.63 31.13
CA SER A 21 -20.61 9.23 32.48
C SER A 21 -21.59 8.66 33.52
N ASN A 22 -21.07 7.80 34.39
CA ASN A 22 -20.79 8.15 35.80
C ASN A 22 -20.05 6.95 36.47
N THR A 23 -19.34 7.01 37.60
CA THR A 23 -18.60 8.00 38.42
C THR A 23 -18.40 7.29 39.79
N SER A 24 -17.35 7.63 40.55
CA SER A 24 -17.08 7.21 41.94
C SER A 24 -16.81 5.72 42.27
N GLN A 25 -15.59 5.46 42.77
CA GLN A 25 -15.23 4.41 43.75
C GLN A 25 -15.66 4.85 45.19
N PRO A 26 -15.46 4.11 46.31
CA PRO A 26 -14.67 2.88 46.57
C PRO A 26 -15.53 1.78 47.30
N ALA A 27 -15.11 0.87 48.20
CA ALA A 27 -13.86 0.69 48.96
C ALA A 27 -13.65 -0.72 49.60
N VAL A 28 -12.39 -0.98 50.02
CA VAL A 28 -11.88 -1.88 51.09
C VAL A 28 -12.49 -3.29 51.28
N SER A 29 -11.66 -4.33 51.08
CA SER A 29 -11.33 -5.30 52.15
C SER A 29 -10.10 -6.16 51.80
N LYS A 30 -9.31 -6.55 52.83
CA LYS A 30 -8.17 -7.48 52.71
C LYS A 30 -8.59 -8.87 53.20
N CYS A 31 -8.15 -9.93 52.52
CA CYS A 31 -7.98 -11.24 53.15
C CYS A 31 -6.65 -11.89 52.72
N LYS A 32 -6.21 -12.93 53.45
CA LYS A 32 -4.79 -13.30 53.56
C LYS A 32 -4.40 -14.58 52.79
N SER A 33 -3.15 -14.58 52.35
CA SER A 33 -2.28 -15.71 51.99
C SER A 33 -2.64 -17.11 52.52
N ARG A 34 -2.47 -18.14 51.67
CA ARG A 34 -1.55 -19.28 51.90
C ARG A 34 -1.41 -20.18 50.65
N SER A 35 -0.18 -20.56 50.34
CA SER A 35 0.17 -21.84 49.68
C SER A 35 0.52 -22.86 50.79
N PRO A 36 0.70 -24.19 50.53
CA PRO A 36 1.86 -24.71 49.76
C PRO A 36 1.61 -26.05 49.00
N THR A 37 2.70 -26.65 48.46
CA THR A 37 2.93 -28.09 48.10
C THR A 37 1.88 -28.85 47.27
N SER A 38 2.14 -29.41 46.07
CA SER A 38 3.24 -30.25 45.52
C SER A 38 3.19 -31.76 45.88
N VAL A 39 2.64 -32.60 44.99
CA VAL A 39 2.91 -34.06 44.93
C VAL A 39 2.84 -34.56 43.47
N SER A 40 3.78 -35.43 43.10
CA SER A 40 3.82 -36.34 41.92
C SER A 40 4.57 -37.61 42.37
N PRO A 41 4.63 -38.75 41.62
CA PRO A 41 3.95 -39.16 40.38
C PRO A 41 2.90 -40.28 40.71
N THR A 42 2.32 -41.16 39.87
CA THR A 42 2.88 -42.05 38.82
C THR A 42 1.74 -42.87 38.17
N ARG A 43 1.73 -43.07 36.84
CA ARG A 43 1.35 -44.36 36.20
C ARG A 43 1.80 -44.41 34.73
N LEU A 44 2.28 -45.58 34.29
CA LEU A 44 2.57 -45.90 32.90
C LEU A 44 1.40 -46.69 32.29
N GLU A 45 0.73 -46.14 31.29
CA GLU A 45 -0.10 -46.83 30.28
C GLU A 45 -0.20 -45.91 29.05
N THR A 46 -0.46 -46.33 27.81
CA THR A 46 -0.24 -47.58 27.04
C THR A 46 -0.39 -47.15 25.56
N LEU A 47 0.26 -47.82 24.60
CA LEU A 47 0.27 -47.40 23.19
C LEU A 47 -1.14 -47.32 22.58
N SER A 48 -1.45 -46.21 21.91
CA SER A 48 -2.56 -46.09 20.96
C SER A 48 -2.08 -45.46 19.66
N LEU A 49 -2.47 -46.05 18.52
CA LEU A 49 -2.04 -45.58 17.20
C LEU A 49 -2.80 -44.29 16.85
N SER A 50 -2.10 -43.17 16.81
CA SER A 50 -2.62 -41.95 16.18
C SER A 50 -2.63 -42.15 14.67
N THR A 51 -3.83 -42.26 14.08
CA THR A 51 -3.99 -42.34 12.63
C THR A 51 -3.49 -41.04 11.99
N SER A 52 -2.63 -41.17 10.98
CA SER A 52 -1.99 -40.03 10.33
C SER A 52 -3.04 -39.13 9.66
N LYS A 53 -3.30 -37.99 10.30
CA LYS A 53 -4.14 -36.91 9.77
C LYS A 53 -3.62 -36.55 8.37
N PRO A 54 -4.43 -36.71 7.30
CA PRO A 54 -3.94 -36.49 5.94
C PRO A 54 -3.48 -35.03 5.83
N LEU A 55 -2.29 -34.85 5.23
CA LEU A 55 -1.78 -33.54 4.88
C LEU A 55 -2.86 -32.82 4.05
N ARG A 56 -3.38 -31.69 4.57
CA ARG A 56 -4.14 -30.78 3.70
C ARG A 56 -3.22 -30.47 2.52
N LYS A 57 -3.75 -30.62 1.31
CA LYS A 57 -3.15 -29.95 0.16
C LYS A 57 -2.99 -28.48 0.53
N THR A 58 -1.88 -27.88 0.14
CA THR A 58 -1.78 -26.42 0.16
C THR A 58 -2.93 -25.88 -0.67
N ASP A 59 -3.90 -25.26 0.01
CA ASP A 59 -4.97 -24.52 -0.63
C ASP A 59 -4.31 -23.30 -1.29
N SER A 60 -3.79 -23.50 -2.51
CA SER A 60 -3.17 -22.46 -3.32
C SER A 60 -4.21 -21.37 -3.54
N CYS A 61 -4.04 -20.21 -2.90
CA CYS A 61 -4.86 -19.06 -3.22
C CYS A 61 -4.75 -18.82 -4.73
N PRO A 62 -5.89 -18.63 -5.44
CA PRO A 62 -5.82 -18.20 -6.82
C PRO A 62 -5.12 -16.84 -6.82
N GLU A 63 -3.98 -16.75 -7.50
CA GLU A 63 -3.37 -15.46 -7.82
C GLU A 63 -4.44 -14.66 -8.58
N LYS A 64 -4.84 -13.51 -8.05
CA LYS A 64 -5.82 -12.67 -8.74
C LYS A 64 -5.20 -12.23 -10.06
N SER A 65 -5.88 -12.52 -11.17
CA SER A 65 -5.54 -11.90 -12.45
C SER A 65 -5.66 -10.39 -12.30
N LYS A 66 -4.53 -9.66 -12.37
CA LYS A 66 -4.53 -8.19 -12.30
C LYS A 66 -5.39 -7.63 -13.45
N ASP A 67 -6.27 -6.68 -13.15
CA ASP A 67 -7.10 -6.03 -14.16
C ASP A 67 -6.23 -5.08 -14.98
N VAL A 68 -6.18 -5.28 -16.31
CA VAL A 68 -5.41 -4.44 -17.24
C VAL A 68 -6.36 -3.67 -18.17
N LYS A 69 -6.09 -2.38 -18.35
CA LYS A 69 -6.86 -1.47 -19.23
C LYS A 69 -5.93 -0.62 -20.08
N ASN A 70 -6.13 -0.65 -21.40
CA ASN A 70 -5.28 0.05 -22.35
C ASN A 70 -6.03 1.22 -22.99
N PHE A 71 -5.34 2.34 -23.17
CA PHE A 71 -5.87 3.56 -23.78
C PHE A 71 -4.86 4.12 -24.78
N ALA A 72 -5.35 4.85 -25.79
CA ALA A 72 -4.53 5.68 -26.66
C ALA A 72 -4.91 7.15 -26.48
N THR A 73 -3.93 8.05 -26.50
CA THR A 73 -4.14 9.51 -26.46
C THR A 73 -3.30 10.23 -27.52
N VAL A 74 -3.83 11.33 -28.05
CA VAL A 74 -3.13 12.18 -29.04
C VAL A 74 -2.76 13.55 -28.49
N ASN A 75 -3.20 13.89 -27.27
CA ASN A 75 -2.92 15.17 -26.62
C ASN A 75 -2.80 15.05 -25.08
N ALA A 76 -2.38 16.16 -24.46
CA ALA A 76 -2.22 16.24 -23.00
C ALA A 76 -3.56 16.17 -22.26
N ASP A 77 -4.63 16.79 -22.78
CA ASP A 77 -5.93 16.87 -22.10
C ASP A 77 -6.59 15.49 -21.96
N GLU A 78 -6.47 14.63 -22.97
CA GLU A 78 -6.86 13.21 -22.89
C GLU A 78 -6.05 12.43 -21.86
N THR A 79 -4.74 12.68 -21.80
CA THR A 79 -3.84 12.04 -20.81
C THR A 79 -4.22 12.44 -19.39
N ILE A 80 -4.48 13.74 -19.15
CA ILE A 80 -5.02 14.26 -17.89
C ILE A 80 -6.40 13.66 -17.62
N ARG A 81 -7.28 13.54 -18.62
CA ARG A 81 -8.63 12.97 -18.45
C ARG A 81 -8.59 11.53 -17.96
N ILE A 82 -7.73 10.68 -18.53
CA ILE A 82 -7.57 9.29 -18.10
C ILE A 82 -6.93 9.24 -16.71
N GLY A 83 -5.90 10.05 -16.43
CA GLY A 83 -5.33 10.17 -15.08
C GLY A 83 -6.37 10.57 -14.02
N ARG A 84 -7.30 11.46 -14.38
CA ARG A 84 -8.41 11.93 -13.54
C ARG A 84 -9.52 10.89 -13.39
N GLU A 85 -9.84 10.14 -14.43
CA GLU A 85 -10.78 9.02 -14.38
C GLU A 85 -10.22 7.88 -13.52
N PHE A 86 -8.93 7.56 -13.67
CA PHE A 86 -8.21 6.57 -12.87
C PHE A 86 -8.08 6.97 -11.41
N GLY A 87 -7.63 8.21 -11.13
CA GLY A 87 -7.46 8.72 -9.76
C GLY A 87 -8.73 8.75 -8.91
N ARG A 88 -9.91 8.79 -9.55
CA ARG A 88 -11.23 8.64 -8.90
C ARG A 88 -11.53 7.20 -8.47
N THR A 89 -10.84 6.20 -9.02
CA THR A 89 -10.99 4.78 -8.66
C THR A 89 -9.98 4.31 -7.62
N LEU A 90 -8.93 5.10 -7.35
CA LEU A 90 -7.94 4.79 -6.34
C LEU A 90 -8.53 4.93 -4.92
N PRO A 91 -8.33 3.94 -4.04
CA PRO A 91 -8.63 4.09 -2.61
C PRO A 91 -7.67 5.09 -1.96
N ASP A 92 -7.88 5.35 -0.67
CA ASP A 92 -6.93 6.06 0.16
C ASP A 92 -5.78 5.10 0.53
N GLY A 93 -4.55 5.61 0.69
CA GLY A 93 -3.33 4.79 0.78
C GLY A 93 -2.90 4.12 -0.53
N ALA A 94 -3.38 4.59 -1.68
CA ALA A 94 -3.05 3.99 -2.98
C ALA A 94 -1.67 4.44 -3.49
N ILE A 95 -0.78 3.47 -3.67
CA ILE A 95 0.53 3.65 -4.33
C ILE A 95 0.37 3.42 -5.84
N VAL A 96 0.88 4.33 -6.67
CA VAL A 96 0.86 4.25 -8.13
C VAL A 96 2.28 4.42 -8.67
N VAL A 97 2.82 3.38 -9.32
CA VAL A 97 4.09 3.46 -10.07
C VAL A 97 3.80 3.87 -11.51
N VAL A 98 4.46 4.93 -11.98
CA VAL A 98 4.32 5.46 -13.35
C VAL A 98 5.65 5.35 -14.08
N SER A 99 5.70 4.52 -15.11
CA SER A 99 6.90 4.17 -15.88
C SER A 99 6.75 4.54 -17.35
N GLY A 100 7.88 4.72 -18.05
CA GLY A 100 7.92 5.12 -19.47
C GLY A 100 9.01 6.15 -19.75
N PRO A 101 9.38 6.40 -21.02
CA PRO A 101 10.54 7.22 -21.37
C PRO A 101 10.40 8.70 -20.96
N LEU A 102 11.51 9.45 -21.09
CA LEU A 102 11.52 10.90 -20.94
C LEU A 102 10.61 11.54 -22.00
N GLY A 103 9.74 12.48 -21.60
CA GLY A 103 8.75 13.08 -22.50
C GLY A 103 7.54 12.20 -22.82
N ALA A 104 7.40 11.01 -22.21
CA ALA A 104 6.21 10.17 -22.36
C ALA A 104 4.92 10.84 -21.87
N GLY A 105 5.00 11.76 -20.90
CA GLY A 105 3.83 12.42 -20.31
C GLY A 105 3.42 11.89 -18.93
N LYS A 106 4.33 11.20 -18.22
CA LYS A 106 4.14 10.73 -16.85
C LYS A 106 3.57 11.81 -15.92
N THR A 107 4.23 12.96 -15.78
CA THR A 107 3.70 14.12 -15.03
C THR A 107 2.34 14.64 -15.51
N VAL A 108 2.03 14.50 -16.81
CA VAL A 108 0.73 14.90 -17.39
C VAL A 108 -0.38 13.95 -16.95
N PHE A 109 -0.07 12.65 -16.80
CA PHE A 109 -0.96 11.68 -16.18
C PHE A 109 -1.12 11.92 -14.66
N THR A 110 0.00 12.20 -13.96
CA THR A 110 0.02 12.53 -12.52
C THR A 110 -0.84 13.74 -12.19
N ARG A 111 -0.82 14.80 -13.01
CA ARG A 111 -1.72 15.96 -12.92
C ARG A 111 -3.19 15.55 -12.83
N GLY A 112 -3.62 14.61 -13.67
CA GLY A 112 -4.98 14.06 -13.64
C GLY A 112 -5.32 13.37 -12.30
N ILE A 113 -4.41 12.57 -11.76
CA ILE A 113 -4.61 11.91 -10.45
C ILE A 113 -4.72 12.94 -9.32
N ALA A 114 -3.88 13.98 -9.34
CA ALA A 114 -3.90 15.05 -8.35
C ALA A 114 -5.22 15.83 -8.37
N GLU A 115 -5.72 16.20 -9.56
CA GLU A 115 -7.04 16.80 -9.73
C GLU A 115 -8.16 15.90 -9.19
N ALA A 116 -8.06 14.58 -9.38
CA ALA A 116 -9.01 13.62 -8.82
C ALA A 116 -8.93 13.51 -7.29
N CYS A 117 -7.76 13.78 -6.70
CA CYS A 117 -7.59 13.97 -5.25
C CYS A 117 -8.05 15.36 -4.77
N GLY A 118 -8.40 16.26 -5.69
CA GLY A 118 -8.90 17.60 -5.42
C GLY A 118 -7.79 18.64 -5.15
N VAL A 119 -6.56 18.38 -5.60
CA VAL A 119 -5.47 19.38 -5.61
C VAL A 119 -5.83 20.50 -6.57
N THR A 120 -5.59 21.75 -6.16
CA THR A 120 -5.82 22.96 -6.97
C THR A 120 -4.55 23.67 -7.43
N ASP A 121 -3.40 23.33 -6.85
CA ASP A 121 -2.10 23.94 -7.13
C ASP A 121 -1.48 23.40 -8.43
N GLU A 122 -0.50 24.10 -9.00
CA GLU A 122 0.18 23.59 -10.20
C GLU A 122 1.08 22.40 -9.85
N VAL A 123 0.65 21.20 -10.22
CA VAL A 123 1.46 19.98 -10.08
C VAL A 123 2.58 19.98 -11.11
N THR A 124 3.82 20.05 -10.63
CA THR A 124 5.05 19.99 -11.43
C THR A 124 5.89 18.79 -11.00
N SER A 125 6.72 18.24 -11.89
CA SER A 125 7.55 17.08 -11.55
C SER A 125 8.62 17.49 -10.51
N PRO A 126 8.79 16.70 -9.44
CA PRO A 126 9.78 16.95 -8.40
C PRO A 126 11.18 16.41 -8.74
N THR A 127 11.64 16.34 -10.00
CA THR A 127 12.95 15.74 -10.38
C THR A 127 14.16 16.28 -9.58
N TYR A 128 14.08 17.47 -8.98
CA TYR A 128 15.14 18.06 -8.14
C TYR A 128 14.82 18.09 -6.63
N THR A 129 13.54 18.04 -6.26
CA THR A 129 13.04 18.02 -4.87
C THR A 129 12.77 16.60 -4.36
N LEU A 130 12.79 15.61 -5.25
CA LEU A 130 12.40 14.19 -5.11
C LEU A 130 10.93 13.98 -4.73
N VAL A 131 10.36 14.79 -3.85
CA VAL A 131 8.97 14.72 -3.38
C VAL A 131 8.31 16.10 -3.41
N HIS A 132 7.07 16.17 -3.87
CA HIS A 132 6.13 17.27 -3.59
C HIS A 132 4.90 16.71 -2.84
N GLU A 133 4.50 17.39 -1.75
CA GLU A 133 3.21 17.19 -1.09
C GLU A 133 2.20 18.21 -1.60
N TYR A 134 0.98 17.76 -1.87
CA TYR A 134 -0.15 18.60 -2.24
C TYR A 134 -1.38 18.26 -1.37
N LEU A 135 -2.07 19.29 -0.89
CA LEU A 135 -3.26 19.14 -0.04
C LEU A 135 -4.54 19.37 -0.86
N GLY A 136 -5.15 18.28 -1.31
CA GLY A 136 -6.48 18.31 -1.93
C GLY A 136 -7.60 17.99 -0.94
N LYS A 137 -8.67 17.37 -1.45
CA LYS A 137 -9.67 16.66 -0.62
C LYS A 137 -9.09 15.41 0.05
N ARG A 138 -7.99 14.90 -0.53
CA ARG A 138 -7.08 13.88 0.04
C ARG A 138 -5.66 14.45 0.04
N ARG A 139 -4.79 13.95 0.93
CA ARG A 139 -3.35 14.17 0.77
C ARG A 139 -2.86 13.46 -0.49
N PHE A 140 -1.96 14.11 -1.22
CA PHE A 140 -1.41 13.61 -2.46
C PHE A 140 0.11 13.84 -2.47
N TYR A 141 0.87 12.74 -2.57
CA TYR A 141 2.33 12.80 -2.74
C TYR A 141 2.70 12.49 -4.18
N HIS A 142 3.57 13.32 -4.75
CA HIS A 142 4.21 13.09 -6.03
C HIS A 142 5.69 12.88 -5.77
N ILE A 143 6.23 11.76 -6.22
CA ILE A 143 7.63 11.36 -6.10
C ILE A 143 8.19 11.17 -7.51
N ASP A 144 9.44 11.55 -7.74
CA ASP A 144 10.14 11.39 -9.02
C ASP A 144 11.53 10.81 -8.79
N LEU A 145 11.70 9.52 -9.16
CA LEU A 145 12.92 8.77 -8.91
C LEU A 145 13.92 8.82 -10.08
N TYR A 146 13.75 9.72 -11.07
CA TYR A 146 14.63 9.81 -12.25
C TYR A 146 16.14 9.94 -11.93
N ARG A 147 16.47 10.45 -10.73
CA ARG A 147 17.84 10.67 -10.27
C ARG A 147 18.39 9.60 -9.31
N VAL A 148 17.57 8.61 -8.96
CA VAL A 148 17.93 7.51 -8.04
C VAL A 148 18.48 6.36 -8.86
N ALA A 149 19.72 5.92 -8.58
CA ALA A 149 20.38 4.93 -9.45
C ALA A 149 19.86 3.50 -9.23
N ASP A 150 19.76 3.07 -7.97
CA ASP A 150 19.31 1.73 -7.59
C ASP A 150 18.49 1.71 -6.28
N GLU A 151 18.01 0.52 -5.91
CA GLU A 151 17.18 0.28 -4.72
C GLU A 151 17.83 0.76 -3.41
N ARG A 152 19.16 0.80 -3.31
CA ARG A 152 19.87 1.27 -2.10
C ARG A 152 19.88 2.79 -2.01
N ASP A 153 20.02 3.47 -3.14
CA ASP A 153 19.86 4.92 -3.20
C ASP A 153 18.42 5.31 -2.83
N PHE A 154 17.43 4.49 -3.19
CA PHE A 154 16.04 4.66 -2.75
C PHE A 154 15.88 4.44 -1.23
N ASP A 155 16.39 3.33 -0.68
CA ASP A 155 16.31 3.02 0.76
C ASP A 155 16.93 4.16 1.62
N ASN A 156 18.01 4.78 1.14
CA ASN A 156 18.67 5.91 1.80
C ASN A 156 17.80 7.19 1.88
N LEU A 157 16.70 7.29 1.11
CA LEU A 157 15.77 8.42 1.17
C LEU A 157 14.74 8.31 2.31
N ALA A 158 14.58 7.12 2.92
CA ALA A 158 13.65 6.85 4.02
C ALA A 158 12.20 7.32 3.76
N LEU A 159 11.67 7.01 2.58
CA LEU A 159 10.35 7.48 2.12
C LEU A 159 9.16 6.61 2.57
N ASP A 160 9.39 5.53 3.33
CA ASP A 160 8.37 4.53 3.69
C ASP A 160 7.17 5.14 4.43
N ASP A 161 7.42 6.04 5.39
CA ASP A 161 6.37 6.74 6.16
C ASP A 161 5.47 7.63 5.27
N ILE A 162 5.96 8.05 4.10
CA ILE A 162 5.22 8.83 3.10
C ILE A 162 4.48 7.87 2.15
N ILE A 163 5.17 6.86 1.64
CA ILE A 163 4.67 5.95 0.61
C ILE A 163 3.57 5.03 1.14
N PHE A 164 3.73 4.49 2.35
CA PHE A 164 2.76 3.61 3.00
C PHE A 164 1.78 4.36 3.94
N SER A 165 1.62 5.67 3.73
CA SER A 165 0.62 6.49 4.43
C SER A 165 -0.81 6.25 3.91
N ASP A 166 -1.78 6.98 4.45
CA ASP A 166 -3.17 7.07 3.98
C ASP A 166 -3.36 8.02 2.77
N ALA A 167 -2.30 8.70 2.32
CA ALA A 167 -2.33 9.55 1.14
C ALA A 167 -2.41 8.73 -0.17
N VAL A 168 -2.74 9.40 -1.28
CA VAL A 168 -2.51 8.82 -2.62
C VAL A 168 -1.10 9.22 -3.05
N THR A 169 -0.25 8.23 -3.34
CA THR A 169 1.17 8.44 -3.65
C THR A 169 1.47 8.00 -5.08
N VAL A 170 1.96 8.92 -5.91
CA VAL A 170 2.34 8.65 -7.31
C VAL A 170 3.85 8.77 -7.47
N ILE A 171 4.48 7.71 -7.97
CA ILE A 171 5.94 7.58 -8.10
C ILE A 171 6.29 7.51 -9.59
N GLU A 172 6.80 8.59 -10.16
CA GLU A 172 7.40 8.58 -11.50
C GLU A 172 8.76 7.87 -11.46
N TRP A 173 9.03 7.05 -12.48
CA TRP A 173 10.20 6.17 -12.55
C TRP A 173 10.27 5.15 -11.40
N GLY A 174 9.11 4.71 -10.91
CA GLY A 174 8.98 3.75 -9.79
C GLY A 174 9.56 2.36 -10.06
N GLU A 175 10.07 2.08 -11.26
CA GLU A 175 10.99 0.98 -11.54
C GLU A 175 12.26 0.99 -10.65
N HIS A 176 12.68 2.16 -10.14
CA HIS A 176 13.77 2.32 -9.18
C HIS A 176 13.36 2.21 -7.70
N ALA A 177 12.07 2.08 -7.38
CA ALA A 177 11.61 1.89 -6.00
C ALA A 177 11.89 0.47 -5.49
N SER A 178 11.89 0.27 -4.17
CA SER A 178 12.09 -1.07 -3.58
C SER A 178 11.02 -2.09 -4.05
N PRO A 179 11.31 -3.41 -4.03
CA PRO A 179 10.36 -4.44 -4.47
C PRO A 179 9.03 -4.40 -3.71
N ASP A 180 9.04 -4.17 -2.40
CA ASP A 180 7.81 -4.10 -1.57
C ASP A 180 6.87 -2.96 -2.01
N VAL A 181 7.43 -1.82 -2.46
CA VAL A 181 6.65 -0.70 -3.03
C VAL A 181 6.06 -1.08 -4.39
N ARG A 182 6.83 -1.72 -5.26
CA ARG A 182 6.37 -2.15 -6.60
C ARG A 182 5.31 -3.25 -6.55
N ASP A 183 5.42 -4.19 -5.62
CA ASP A 183 4.45 -5.28 -5.45
C ASP A 183 3.12 -4.78 -4.87
N ALA A 184 3.14 -3.75 -4.02
CA ALA A 184 1.94 -3.10 -3.47
C ALA A 184 1.22 -2.15 -4.47
N ALA A 185 1.91 -1.70 -5.51
CA ALA A 185 1.43 -0.60 -6.35
C ALA A 185 0.44 -0.99 -7.46
N TYR A 186 -0.42 -0.05 -7.81
CA TYR A 186 -0.99 0.03 -9.16
C TYR A 186 0.11 0.40 -10.16
N THR A 187 0.09 -0.17 -11.36
CA THR A 187 1.12 0.10 -12.39
C THR A 187 0.55 0.90 -13.54
N VAL A 188 1.29 1.90 -14.01
CA VAL A 188 0.94 2.74 -15.16
C VAL A 188 2.15 2.80 -16.10
N THR A 189 2.03 2.21 -17.28
CA THR A 189 3.08 2.29 -18.33
C THR A 189 2.62 3.24 -19.42
N ILE A 190 3.44 4.24 -19.75
CA ILE A 190 3.17 5.19 -20.84
C ILE A 190 4.23 5.06 -21.92
N GLU A 191 3.82 4.66 -23.12
CA GLU A 191 4.69 4.46 -24.28
C GLU A 191 4.47 5.56 -25.32
N VAL A 192 5.51 5.89 -26.09
CA VAL A 192 5.46 6.85 -27.20
C VAL A 192 5.31 6.06 -28.50
N LEU A 193 4.25 6.32 -29.26
CA LEU A 193 4.00 5.67 -30.55
C LEU A 193 4.64 6.47 -31.70
N GLU A 194 4.97 5.81 -32.81
CA GLU A 194 5.66 6.41 -33.98
C GLU A 194 4.93 7.63 -34.56
N ASN A 195 3.60 7.65 -34.48
CA ASN A 195 2.75 8.75 -34.93
C ASN A 195 2.66 9.92 -33.93
N GLY A 196 3.46 9.91 -32.85
CA GLY A 196 3.47 10.93 -31.81
C GLY A 196 2.38 10.79 -30.74
N ALA A 197 1.49 9.81 -30.84
CA ALA A 197 0.49 9.48 -29.81
C ALA A 197 1.14 8.84 -28.56
N ARG A 198 0.34 8.54 -27.55
CA ARG A 198 0.73 7.73 -26.39
C ARG A 198 -0.15 6.49 -26.25
N SER A 199 0.46 5.37 -25.90
CA SER A 199 -0.24 4.21 -25.32
C SER A 199 -0.15 4.33 -23.81
N ILE A 200 -1.25 4.10 -23.09
CA ILE A 200 -1.32 4.13 -21.62
C ILE A 200 -1.92 2.80 -21.16
N THR A 201 -1.12 2.00 -20.46
CA THR A 201 -1.51 0.72 -19.87
C THR A 201 -1.67 0.90 -18.36
N LEU A 202 -2.88 0.71 -17.85
CA LEU A 202 -3.20 0.73 -16.42
C LEU A 202 -3.37 -0.70 -15.91
N GLN A 203 -2.74 -1.03 -14.79
CA GLN A 203 -2.81 -2.35 -14.14
C GLN A 203 -3.19 -2.19 -12.66
N SER A 204 -4.09 -3.05 -12.17
CA SER A 204 -4.47 -3.06 -10.75
C SER A 204 -3.32 -3.46 -9.82
N ALA A 205 -3.36 -2.94 -8.59
CA ALA A 205 -2.72 -3.59 -7.45
C ALA A 205 -3.26 -5.04 -7.25
N PRO A 206 -2.51 -5.94 -6.58
CA PRO A 206 -2.87 -7.35 -6.42
C PRO A 206 -3.99 -7.69 -5.41
#